data_AF-A0A314UCN4-F1
#
_entry.id   AF-A0A314UCN4-F1
#
_cell.length_a   1.000
_cell.length_b   1.000
_cell.length_c   1.000
_cell.angle_alpha   90.00
_cell.angle_beta   90.00
_cell.angle_gamma   90.00
#
_symmetry.space_group_name_H-M   'P 1'
#
loop_
_entity.id
_entity.type
_entity.pdbx_description
1 polymer ?
#
loop_
_entity_poly.entity_id
_entity_poly.type
_entity_poly.pdbx_seq_one_letter_code
_entity_poly.pdbx_strand_id
1 'polypeptide(L)'
;MTKIRKIFTFLLRLLALAATLSATIVMVTSHDSAHVLNLTFKAKYSNSPAFMYFVIVEAIVSGYNLMILFLASKGSLWPMVIIIDVVVALLLTSSMSAALAIAQVGKKGNTHAGWLPICGQVHKFCNHVTRALVAGIIAAALYFLLILYTLYTVLNPLNRTDPKLKTDLCSSVTLGIRCSSSSSDVDQTFEKSENDAAMTGGAFDFTRATTSLTDNKSIASSKKVTLVRHGLSSWNEESRVQGSSNQSVLTETGVMQAERCRKAIANMDFDQCYSSPISRAKSTAEIIWQGREEPLVFLDSLKEAHLFFLEGMKNEDAKQRYPKEYTTWREDPANFYVNGIYPVRELWGTAREAWKEILLTPGEHVLVITHKSILRALICTALGLGPERFRAIDVNNGGISVFNFNKKGEAMIQSLNMTAHMYSDHIYLY
;
A
#
# COMPACT_ATOMS: atom_id res chain seq x y z
N MET A 1 28.44 11.11 -39.72
CA MET A 1 27.28 10.58 -38.96
C MET A 1 26.84 11.43 -37.76
N THR A 2 27.74 11.83 -36.86
CA THR A 2 27.40 12.56 -35.60
C THR A 2 26.55 13.83 -35.78
N LYS A 3 26.83 14.66 -36.80
CA LYS A 3 26.06 15.88 -37.11
C LYS A 3 24.59 15.59 -37.42
N ILE A 4 24.30 14.55 -38.20
CA ILE A 4 22.93 14.12 -38.56
C ILE A 4 22.18 13.65 -37.30
N ARG A 5 22.84 12.88 -36.41
CA ARG A 5 22.22 12.42 -35.15
C ARG A 5 21.80 13.59 -34.27
N LYS A 6 22.64 14.63 -34.14
CA LYS A 6 22.33 15.84 -33.38
C LYS A 6 21.14 16.62 -33.97
N ILE A 7 21.08 16.76 -35.29
CA ILE A 7 19.98 17.43 -36.00
C ILE A 7 18.64 16.70 -35.73
N PHE A 8 18.64 15.37 -35.78
CA PHE A 8 17.43 14.58 -35.53
C PHE A 8 16.93 14.71 -34.08
N THR A 9 17.83 14.62 -33.08
CA THR A 9 17.45 14.86 -31.67
C THR A 9 16.97 16.28 -31.40
N PHE A 10 17.55 17.28 -32.09
CA PHE A 10 17.13 18.67 -31.99
C PHE A 10 15.71 18.87 -32.55
N LEU A 11 15.44 18.31 -33.74
CA LEU A 11 14.12 18.35 -34.36
C LEU A 11 13.05 17.68 -33.51
N LEU A 12 13.32 16.48 -32.97
CA LEU A 12 12.38 15.78 -32.09
C LEU A 12 12.07 16.57 -30.81
N ARG A 13 13.07 17.19 -30.17
CA ARG A 13 12.84 18.04 -28.99
C ARG A 13 12.09 19.32 -29.31
N LEU A 14 12.32 19.93 -30.48
CA LEU A 14 11.59 21.11 -30.93
C LEU A 14 10.10 20.79 -31.19
N LEU A 15 9.82 19.65 -31.82
CA LEU A 15 8.45 19.16 -32.02
C LEU A 15 7.78 18.79 -30.69
N ALA A 16 8.51 18.13 -29.78
CA ALA A 16 7.99 17.81 -28.45
C ALA A 16 7.65 19.09 -27.67
N LEU A 17 8.55 20.08 -27.64
CA LEU A 17 8.32 21.40 -27.03
C LEU A 17 7.07 22.08 -27.59
N ALA A 18 6.88 22.08 -28.91
CA ALA A 18 5.70 22.66 -29.53
C ALA A 18 4.41 21.94 -29.11
N ALA A 19 4.44 20.61 -29.00
CA ALA A 19 3.30 19.80 -28.56
C ALA A 19 2.96 20.01 -27.07
N THR A 20 3.94 19.96 -26.17
CA THR A 20 3.75 20.14 -24.72
C THR A 20 3.28 21.57 -24.39
N LEU A 21 3.83 22.58 -25.07
CA LEU A 21 3.40 23.97 -24.92
C LEU A 21 1.97 24.19 -25.43
N SER A 22 1.62 23.58 -26.57
CA SER A 22 0.25 23.63 -27.11
C SER A 22 -0.75 22.95 -26.18
N ALA A 23 -0.41 21.76 -25.65
CA ALA A 23 -1.22 21.05 -24.66
C ALA A 23 -1.47 21.89 -23.40
N THR A 24 -0.41 22.52 -22.87
CA THR A 24 -0.48 23.44 -21.73
C THR A 24 -1.42 24.60 -21.98
N ILE A 25 -1.23 25.35 -23.09
CA ILE A 25 -2.02 26.54 -23.42
C ILE A 25 -3.50 26.19 -23.64
N VAL A 26 -3.80 25.12 -24.38
CA VAL A 26 -5.19 24.70 -24.66
C VAL A 26 -5.90 24.22 -23.39
N MET A 27 -5.17 23.59 -22.45
CA MET A 27 -5.76 23.18 -21.16
C MET A 27 -5.98 24.38 -20.23
N VAL A 28 -4.99 25.27 -20.07
CA VAL A 28 -5.11 26.45 -19.19
C VAL A 28 -6.21 27.40 -19.64
N THR A 29 -6.41 27.55 -20.95
CA THR A 29 -7.50 28.37 -21.51
C THR A 29 -8.88 27.71 -21.43
N SER A 30 -8.98 26.43 -21.00
CA SER A 30 -10.25 25.72 -20.91
C SER A 30 -11.12 26.23 -19.74
N HIS A 31 -12.16 26.96 -20.10
CA HIS A 31 -13.23 27.39 -19.20
C HIS A 31 -14.57 27.45 -19.95
N ASP A 32 -15.65 27.17 -19.23
CA ASP A 32 -17.02 27.21 -19.75
C ASP A 32 -18.01 27.37 -18.58
N SER A 33 -19.26 27.73 -18.86
CA SER A 33 -20.29 27.82 -17.82
C SER A 33 -21.69 27.55 -18.37
N ALA A 34 -22.42 26.67 -17.70
CA ALA A 34 -23.79 26.28 -18.04
C ALA A 34 -24.78 26.70 -16.93
N HIS A 35 -26.00 27.05 -17.33
CA HIS A 35 -27.11 27.30 -16.42
C HIS A 35 -28.04 26.08 -16.41
N VAL A 36 -28.23 25.44 -15.25
CA VAL A 36 -29.12 24.29 -15.09
C VAL A 36 -29.94 24.49 -13.82
N LEU A 37 -31.27 24.48 -13.93
CA LEU A 37 -32.21 24.63 -12.81
C LEU A 37 -31.87 25.84 -11.89
N ASN A 38 -31.70 27.02 -12.48
CA ASN A 38 -31.28 28.27 -11.82
C ASN A 38 -29.91 28.27 -11.12
N LEU A 39 -29.09 27.21 -11.27
CA LEU A 39 -27.71 27.16 -10.77
C LEU A 39 -26.69 27.36 -11.91
N THR A 40 -25.60 28.07 -11.62
CA THR A 40 -24.49 28.35 -12.53
C THR A 40 -23.32 27.39 -12.32
N PHE A 41 -23.19 26.40 -13.19
CA PHE A 41 -22.08 25.45 -13.17
C PHE A 41 -20.91 25.99 -14.00
N LYS A 42 -19.83 26.40 -13.34
CA LYS A 42 -18.61 26.92 -13.98
C LYS A 42 -17.51 25.85 -14.02
N ALA A 43 -17.18 25.38 -15.22
CA ALA A 43 -16.10 24.42 -15.44
C ALA A 43 -14.79 25.15 -15.76
N LYS A 44 -13.69 24.73 -15.12
CA LYS A 44 -12.31 25.14 -15.42
C LYS A 44 -11.36 23.96 -15.19
N TYR A 45 -10.19 23.97 -15.83
CA TYR A 45 -9.16 22.96 -15.57
C TYR A 45 -8.73 22.92 -14.09
N SER A 46 -8.69 24.08 -13.42
CA SER A 46 -8.31 24.23 -12.00
C SER A 46 -9.25 23.54 -11.01
N ASN A 47 -10.43 23.08 -11.44
CA ASN A 47 -11.36 22.35 -10.59
C ASN A 47 -11.03 20.85 -10.46
N SER A 48 -10.07 20.33 -11.21
CA SER A 48 -9.60 18.94 -11.11
C SER A 48 -8.09 18.89 -10.81
N PRO A 49 -7.67 18.21 -9.72
CA PRO A 49 -6.25 17.96 -9.45
C PRO A 49 -5.54 17.25 -10.60
N ALA A 50 -6.23 16.39 -11.35
CA ALA A 50 -5.65 15.68 -12.50
C ALA A 50 -5.34 16.62 -13.68
N PHE A 51 -6.22 17.57 -13.99
CA PHE A 51 -5.96 18.57 -15.04
C PHE A 51 -4.91 19.59 -14.60
N MET A 52 -4.85 19.95 -13.30
CA MET A 52 -3.75 20.75 -12.76
C MET A 52 -2.41 20.01 -12.86
N TYR A 53 -2.37 18.73 -12.48
CA TYR A 53 -1.16 17.89 -12.57
C TYR A 53 -0.66 17.78 -14.03
N PHE A 54 -1.55 17.56 -14.98
CA PHE A 54 -1.26 17.60 -16.41
C PHE A 54 -0.63 18.93 -16.85
N VAL A 55 -1.25 20.07 -16.53
CA VAL A 55 -0.71 21.40 -16.87
C VAL A 55 0.68 21.63 -16.26
N ILE A 56 0.88 21.24 -14.99
CA ILE A 56 2.15 21.41 -14.29
C ILE A 56 3.25 20.57 -14.94
N VAL A 57 2.96 19.29 -15.24
CA VAL A 57 3.93 18.41 -15.89
C VAL A 57 4.25 18.89 -17.30
N GLU A 58 3.27 19.14 -18.16
CA GLU A 58 3.47 19.63 -19.53
C GLU A 58 4.28 20.95 -19.56
N ALA A 59 4.08 21.84 -18.58
CA ALA A 59 4.89 23.06 -18.42
C ALA A 59 6.34 22.75 -18.00
N ILE A 60 6.58 21.83 -17.06
CA ILE A 60 7.92 21.38 -16.67
C ILE A 60 8.64 20.73 -17.85
N VAL A 61 7.97 19.85 -18.60
CA VAL A 61 8.51 19.19 -19.79
C VAL A 61 8.86 20.22 -20.88
N SER A 62 8.01 21.23 -21.08
CA SER A 62 8.29 22.35 -21.99
C SER A 62 9.54 23.13 -21.57
N GLY A 63 9.64 23.52 -20.30
CA GLY A 63 10.80 24.22 -19.76
C GLY A 63 12.10 23.40 -19.88
N TYR A 64 12.02 22.09 -19.62
CA TYR A 64 13.14 21.17 -19.77
C TYR A 64 13.60 21.05 -21.23
N ASN A 65 12.70 20.87 -22.20
CA ASN A 65 13.08 20.83 -23.62
C ASN A 65 13.74 22.14 -24.06
N LEU A 66 13.16 23.28 -23.69
CA LEU A 66 13.71 24.59 -23.99
C LEU A 66 15.15 24.73 -23.43
N MET A 67 15.36 24.35 -22.17
CA MET A 67 16.66 24.35 -21.53
C MET A 67 17.68 23.44 -22.25
N ILE A 68 17.29 22.21 -22.62
CA ILE A 68 18.18 21.28 -23.33
C ILE A 68 18.51 21.78 -24.76
N LEU A 69 17.57 22.41 -25.47
CA LEU A 69 17.82 23.00 -26.80
C LEU A 69 18.93 24.06 -26.76
N PHE A 70 19.05 24.83 -25.67
CA PHE A 70 20.16 25.79 -25.47
C PHE A 70 21.44 25.13 -24.93
N LEU A 71 21.34 24.15 -24.02
CA LEU A 71 22.51 23.52 -23.38
C LEU A 71 23.22 22.47 -24.26
N ALA A 72 22.55 21.86 -25.25
CA ALA A 72 23.08 20.76 -26.09
C ALA A 72 24.30 21.11 -26.97
N SER A 73 24.80 22.34 -26.90
CA SER A 73 26.00 22.82 -27.59
C SER A 73 27.32 22.36 -26.93
N LYS A 74 27.35 22.13 -25.61
CA LYS A 74 28.59 21.83 -24.85
C LYS A 74 28.58 20.43 -24.21
N GLY A 75 29.76 19.79 -24.17
CA GLY A 75 29.92 18.36 -23.85
C GLY A 75 29.89 18.00 -22.36
N SER A 76 30.21 16.73 -22.07
CA SER A 76 30.25 16.06 -20.76
C SER A 76 28.90 15.63 -20.15
N LEU A 77 27.83 16.44 -20.22
CA LEU A 77 26.58 16.17 -19.48
C LEU A 77 25.59 15.16 -20.12
N TRP A 78 25.92 14.57 -21.29
CA TRP A 78 24.96 13.78 -22.08
C TRP A 78 24.35 12.53 -21.38
N PRO A 79 25.09 11.75 -20.56
CA PRO A 79 24.49 10.63 -19.82
C PRO A 79 23.39 11.05 -18.83
N MET A 80 23.57 12.20 -18.17
CA MET A 80 22.56 12.74 -17.24
C MET A 80 21.28 13.17 -17.97
N VAL A 81 21.41 13.68 -19.21
CA VAL A 81 20.26 14.04 -20.05
C VAL A 81 19.39 12.82 -20.33
N ILE A 82 19.98 11.65 -20.63
CA ILE A 82 19.23 10.41 -20.89
C ILE A 82 18.46 9.94 -19.66
N ILE A 83 19.07 9.99 -18.46
CA ILE A 83 18.39 9.63 -17.21
C ILE A 83 17.20 10.56 -16.96
N ILE A 84 17.37 11.87 -17.16
CA ILE A 84 16.30 12.85 -16.97
C ILE A 84 15.21 12.68 -18.05
N ASP A 85 15.54 12.40 -19.30
CA ASP A 85 14.56 12.11 -20.36
C ASP A 85 13.61 10.95 -19.97
N VAL A 86 14.15 9.88 -19.38
CA VAL A 86 13.34 8.74 -18.90
C VAL A 86 12.40 9.16 -17.77
N VAL A 87 12.90 9.92 -16.78
CA VAL A 87 12.06 10.44 -15.67
C VAL A 87 10.98 11.38 -16.20
N VAL A 88 11.30 12.23 -17.17
CA VAL A 88 10.36 13.15 -17.83
C VAL A 88 9.27 12.38 -18.59
N ALA A 89 9.61 11.31 -19.32
CA ALA A 89 8.61 10.48 -20.00
C ALA A 89 7.69 9.72 -19.03
N LEU A 90 8.20 9.27 -17.88
CA LEU A 90 7.38 8.66 -16.82
C LEU A 90 6.39 9.68 -16.23
N LEU A 91 6.82 10.92 -15.97
CA LEU A 91 5.92 12.00 -15.51
C LEU A 91 4.87 12.37 -16.57
N LEU A 92 5.28 12.47 -17.84
CA LEU A 92 4.38 12.82 -18.94
C LEU A 92 3.29 11.75 -19.12
N THR A 93 3.66 10.46 -19.08
CA THR A 93 2.71 9.35 -19.22
C THR A 93 1.79 9.18 -17.99
N SER A 94 2.27 9.40 -16.76
CA SER A 94 1.42 9.36 -15.56
C SER A 94 0.39 10.49 -15.54
N SER A 95 0.80 11.72 -15.87
CA SER A 95 -0.07 12.90 -15.90
C SER A 95 -1.12 12.83 -17.02
N MET A 96 -0.74 12.32 -18.20
CA MET A 96 -1.67 11.99 -19.28
C MET A 96 -2.73 10.99 -18.80
N SER A 97 -2.31 9.90 -18.16
CA SER A 97 -3.22 8.84 -17.71
C SER A 97 -4.24 9.35 -16.69
N ALA A 98 -3.79 10.17 -15.72
CA ALA A 98 -4.67 10.79 -14.73
C ALA A 98 -5.69 11.75 -15.37
N ALA A 99 -5.25 12.62 -16.28
CA ALA A 99 -6.13 13.57 -16.95
C ALA A 99 -7.11 12.89 -17.92
N LEU A 100 -6.67 11.84 -18.63
CA LEU A 100 -7.53 11.07 -19.52
C LEU A 100 -8.64 10.35 -18.75
N ALA A 101 -8.35 9.77 -17.58
CA ALA A 101 -9.36 9.14 -16.74
C ALA A 101 -10.47 10.11 -16.32
N ILE A 102 -10.10 11.31 -15.84
CA ILE A 102 -11.09 12.35 -15.48
C ILE A 102 -11.83 12.90 -16.70
N ALA A 103 -11.18 13.03 -17.86
CA ALA A 103 -11.86 13.44 -19.09
C ALA A 103 -12.85 12.39 -19.61
N GLN A 104 -12.54 11.10 -19.46
CA GLN A 104 -13.48 10.01 -19.79
C GLN A 104 -14.70 10.03 -18.85
N VAL A 105 -14.48 10.19 -17.54
CA VAL A 105 -15.56 10.41 -16.55
C VAL A 105 -16.40 11.63 -16.91
N GLY A 106 -15.79 12.77 -17.25
CA GLY A 106 -16.53 13.97 -17.64
C GLY A 106 -17.39 13.78 -18.89
N LYS A 107 -16.92 12.95 -19.85
CA LYS A 107 -17.58 12.67 -21.12
C LYS A 107 -18.70 11.63 -21.03
N LYS A 108 -18.48 10.52 -20.34
CA LYS A 108 -19.42 9.37 -20.26
C LYS A 108 -20.20 9.30 -18.95
N GLY A 109 -19.75 10.01 -17.92
CA GLY A 109 -20.15 9.74 -16.54
C GLY A 109 -19.53 8.45 -16.00
N ASN A 110 -19.90 8.12 -14.77
CA ASN A 110 -19.74 6.79 -14.17
C ASN A 110 -21.00 6.53 -13.31
N THR A 111 -21.92 5.74 -13.84
CA THR A 111 -23.20 5.41 -13.19
C THR A 111 -23.01 4.68 -11.86
N HIS A 112 -21.99 3.82 -11.74
CA HIS A 112 -21.66 3.10 -10.50
C HIS A 112 -21.18 4.04 -9.38
N ALA A 113 -20.53 5.16 -9.75
CA ALA A 113 -20.08 6.19 -8.81
C ALA A 113 -21.08 7.35 -8.64
N GLY A 114 -22.26 7.30 -9.29
CA GLY A 114 -23.22 8.40 -9.32
C GLY A 114 -22.74 9.66 -10.08
N TRP A 115 -21.66 9.56 -10.87
CA TRP A 115 -21.08 10.69 -11.60
C TRP A 115 -21.80 10.88 -12.94
N LEU A 116 -22.58 11.95 -13.06
CA LEU A 116 -23.28 12.29 -14.30
C LEU A 116 -22.31 12.86 -15.36
N PRO A 117 -22.53 12.60 -16.67
CA PRO A 117 -21.73 13.19 -17.74
C PRO A 117 -21.93 14.71 -17.81
N ILE A 118 -20.87 15.48 -17.54
CA ILE A 118 -20.91 16.95 -17.57
C ILE A 118 -20.70 17.53 -18.98
N CYS A 119 -20.06 16.78 -19.88
CA CYS A 119 -19.77 17.25 -21.24
C CYS A 119 -21.01 17.44 -22.12
N GLY A 120 -22.20 17.05 -21.65
CA GLY A 120 -23.48 17.41 -22.27
C GLY A 120 -23.94 18.85 -21.97
N GLN A 121 -23.34 19.52 -20.99
CA GLN A 121 -23.70 20.89 -20.57
C GLN A 121 -22.56 21.89 -20.83
N VAL A 122 -21.30 21.46 -20.68
CA VAL A 122 -20.09 22.31 -20.89
C VAL A 122 -19.27 21.85 -22.10
N HIS A 123 -19.90 21.86 -23.28
CA HIS A 123 -19.30 21.38 -24.53
C HIS A 123 -17.99 22.10 -24.88
N LYS A 124 -17.90 23.42 -24.67
CA LYS A 124 -16.69 24.19 -25.02
C LYS A 124 -15.53 23.78 -24.13
N PHE A 125 -15.76 23.59 -22.83
CA PHE A 125 -14.74 23.07 -21.90
C PHE A 125 -14.22 21.70 -22.36
N CYS A 126 -15.11 20.72 -22.56
CA CYS A 126 -14.71 19.37 -22.94
C CYS A 126 -14.00 19.29 -24.30
N ASN A 127 -14.36 20.15 -25.26
CA ASN A 127 -13.67 20.25 -26.55
C ASN A 127 -12.28 20.89 -26.44
N HIS A 128 -12.02 21.74 -25.44
CA HIS A 128 -10.65 22.21 -25.15
C HIS A 128 -9.84 21.12 -24.44
N VAL A 129 -10.38 20.50 -23.39
CA VAL A 129 -9.75 19.37 -22.67
C VAL A 129 -9.35 18.25 -23.64
N THR A 130 -10.24 17.85 -24.54
CA THR A 130 -9.96 16.80 -25.54
C THR A 130 -8.80 17.19 -26.47
N ARG A 131 -8.78 18.43 -26.97
CA ARG A 131 -7.69 18.91 -27.85
C ARG A 131 -6.35 19.01 -27.12
N ALA A 132 -6.35 19.42 -25.85
CA ALA A 132 -5.15 19.43 -25.02
C ALA A 132 -4.60 18.01 -24.79
N LEU A 133 -5.46 17.04 -24.48
CA LEU A 133 -5.06 15.63 -24.33
C LEU A 133 -4.49 15.04 -25.62
N VAL A 134 -5.09 15.34 -26.79
CA VAL A 134 -4.54 14.91 -28.09
C VAL A 134 -3.14 15.51 -28.32
N ALA A 135 -2.92 16.79 -28.00
CA ALA A 135 -1.61 17.41 -28.11
C ALA A 135 -0.57 16.77 -27.15
N GLY A 136 -0.96 16.45 -25.91
CA GLY A 136 -0.09 15.75 -24.97
C GLY A 136 0.20 14.30 -25.37
N ILE A 137 -0.73 13.60 -26.04
CA ILE A 137 -0.47 12.25 -26.59
C ILE A 137 0.58 12.32 -27.70
N ILE A 138 0.51 13.34 -28.56
CA ILE A 138 1.54 13.61 -29.58
C ILE A 138 2.89 13.92 -28.90
N ALA A 139 2.90 14.72 -27.84
CA ALA A 139 4.11 14.98 -27.05
C ALA A 139 4.72 13.69 -26.45
N ALA A 140 3.90 12.84 -25.85
CA ALA A 140 4.34 11.56 -25.27
C ALA A 140 4.91 10.61 -26.34
N ALA A 141 4.28 10.53 -27.51
CA ALA A 141 4.79 9.75 -28.64
C ALA A 141 6.13 10.28 -29.17
N LEU A 142 6.29 11.61 -29.30
CA LEU A 142 7.55 12.24 -29.68
C LEU A 142 8.66 12.00 -28.65
N TYR A 143 8.33 12.02 -27.36
CA TYR A 143 9.25 11.68 -26.27
C TYR A 143 9.68 10.21 -26.29
N PHE A 144 8.75 9.30 -26.53
CA PHE A 144 9.05 7.88 -26.66
C PHE A 144 9.97 7.61 -27.85
N LEU A 145 9.70 8.23 -29.01
CA LEU A 145 10.59 8.17 -30.18
C LEU A 145 11.98 8.78 -29.91
N LEU A 146 12.05 9.88 -29.15
CA LEU A 146 13.31 10.49 -28.73
C LEU A 146 14.14 9.53 -27.86
N ILE A 147 13.51 8.86 -26.87
CA ILE A 147 14.17 7.89 -26.00
C ILE A 147 14.61 6.64 -26.76
N LEU A 148 13.76 6.08 -27.63
CA LEU A 148 14.15 4.96 -28.50
C LEU A 148 15.33 5.33 -29.39
N TYR A 149 15.34 6.55 -29.94
CA TYR A 149 16.44 7.02 -30.78
C TYR A 149 17.74 7.20 -29.99
N THR A 150 17.70 7.85 -28.82
CA THR A 150 18.91 8.03 -27.99
C THR A 150 19.44 6.67 -27.55
N LEU A 151 18.58 5.78 -27.05
CA LEU A 151 18.93 4.41 -26.66
C LEU A 151 19.57 3.62 -27.82
N TYR A 152 18.97 3.65 -29.01
CA TYR A 152 19.55 3.02 -30.20
C TYR A 152 20.93 3.59 -30.55
N THR A 153 21.13 4.91 -30.45
CA THR A 153 22.44 5.52 -30.72
C THR A 153 23.51 5.23 -29.67
N VAL A 154 23.13 4.85 -28.44
CA VAL A 154 24.01 4.41 -27.35
C VAL A 154 24.34 2.92 -27.47
N LEU A 155 23.33 2.06 -27.59
CA LEU A 155 23.48 0.61 -27.61
C LEU A 155 24.14 0.08 -28.89
N ASN A 156 24.19 0.87 -29.96
CA ASN A 156 24.76 0.45 -31.24
C ASN A 156 26.05 1.24 -31.60
N PRO A 157 27.16 1.03 -30.88
CA PRO A 157 28.46 1.67 -31.16
C PRO A 157 29.15 1.10 -32.40
N LEU A 158 28.66 -0.01 -32.96
CA LEU A 158 29.26 -0.75 -34.08
C LEU A 158 29.36 0.01 -35.40
N ASN A 159 28.74 1.20 -35.51
CA ASN A 159 28.94 2.13 -36.64
C ASN A 159 30.09 3.16 -36.42
N ARG A 160 31.02 2.89 -35.49
CA ARG A 160 32.32 3.58 -35.42
C ARG A 160 33.33 2.98 -36.42
N THR A 161 33.09 3.21 -37.71
CA THR A 161 34.18 3.15 -38.70
C THR A 161 34.98 4.45 -38.63
N ASP A 162 35.95 4.51 -37.71
CA ASP A 162 36.99 5.55 -37.66
C ASP A 162 38.37 4.89 -37.75
N PRO A 163 39.10 4.97 -38.89
CA PRO A 163 40.35 4.22 -39.09
C PRO A 163 41.57 4.71 -38.27
N LYS A 164 41.39 5.61 -37.29
CA LYS A 164 42.47 6.38 -36.64
C LYS A 164 42.59 6.17 -35.13
N LEU A 165 42.25 4.98 -34.63
CA LEU A 165 42.56 4.57 -33.25
C LEU A 165 43.20 3.18 -33.19
N LYS A 166 44.21 2.99 -34.05
CA LYS A 166 45.10 1.81 -34.11
C LYS A 166 46.58 2.21 -33.96
N THR A 167 46.83 3.19 -33.09
CA THR A 167 48.16 3.57 -32.60
C THR A 167 47.99 4.31 -31.28
N ASP A 168 49.02 4.28 -30.44
CA ASP A 168 49.21 5.11 -29.24
C ASP A 168 48.20 4.92 -28.10
N LEU A 169 48.33 3.81 -27.36
CA LEU A 169 48.60 3.91 -25.91
C LEU A 169 49.26 2.64 -25.35
N CYS A 170 50.56 2.49 -25.59
CA CYS A 170 51.40 1.48 -24.92
C CYS A 170 52.48 2.19 -24.10
N SER A 171 52.13 2.64 -22.89
CA SER A 171 53.12 3.12 -21.89
C SER A 171 52.52 3.19 -20.48
N SER A 172 52.85 2.17 -19.68
CA SER A 172 52.99 2.17 -18.20
C SER A 172 52.52 3.40 -17.39
N VAL A 173 51.53 3.20 -16.51
CA VAL A 173 51.65 3.54 -15.06
C VAL A 173 50.98 2.44 -14.24
N THR A 174 51.68 1.92 -13.25
CA THR A 174 51.22 0.85 -12.35
C THR A 174 50.68 1.42 -11.03
N LEU A 175 49.50 0.98 -10.58
CA LEU A 175 49.13 0.99 -9.17
C LEU A 175 48.15 -0.16 -8.91
N GLY A 176 48.40 -0.97 -7.86
CA GLY A 176 47.68 -2.24 -7.62
C GLY A 176 46.95 -2.32 -6.28
N ILE A 177 46.71 -3.56 -5.81
CA ILE A 177 46.03 -3.96 -4.56
C ILE A 177 44.48 -3.90 -4.67
N ARG A 178 43.70 -4.94 -4.35
CA ARG A 178 43.93 -6.38 -4.11
C ARG A 178 42.58 -7.08 -4.38
N CYS A 179 42.58 -8.27 -4.98
CA CYS A 179 41.47 -9.21 -4.84
C CYS A 179 41.92 -10.35 -3.91
N SER A 180 41.16 -10.64 -2.86
CA SER A 180 41.42 -11.80 -2.00
C SER A 180 40.58 -12.97 -2.47
N SER A 181 41.24 -13.99 -3.03
CA SER A 181 40.70 -15.33 -3.19
C SER A 181 41.17 -16.21 -2.04
N SER A 182 40.27 -17.00 -1.45
CA SER A 182 40.63 -18.17 -0.65
C SER A 182 39.58 -19.26 -0.79
N SER A 183 39.91 -20.28 -1.58
CA SER A 183 39.54 -21.67 -1.28
C SER A 183 40.38 -22.16 -0.07
N SER A 184 40.15 -23.29 0.59
CA SER A 184 39.11 -24.34 0.49
C SER A 184 38.70 -24.75 1.93
N ASP A 185 37.94 -25.81 2.26
CA ASP A 185 37.47 -26.99 1.51
C ASP A 185 36.22 -27.63 2.20
N VAL A 186 35.86 -28.85 1.77
CA VAL A 186 35.22 -29.96 2.52
C VAL A 186 33.83 -30.43 2.04
N ASP A 187 33.87 -31.67 1.54
CA ASP A 187 32.89 -32.75 1.37
C ASP A 187 31.54 -32.59 0.64
N GLN A 188 31.28 -33.65 -0.13
CA GLN A 188 30.00 -33.93 -0.78
C GLN A 188 29.10 -34.77 0.12
N THR A 189 27.83 -34.39 0.22
CA THR A 189 26.74 -35.37 0.36
C THR A 189 25.60 -34.98 -0.59
N PHE A 190 25.42 -35.78 -1.64
CA PHE A 190 24.25 -35.68 -2.52
C PHE A 190 23.06 -36.39 -1.84
N GLU A 191 22.23 -35.64 -1.13
CA GLU A 191 20.85 -36.08 -0.87
C GLU A 191 19.94 -35.64 -2.01
N LYS A 192 19.32 -36.63 -2.66
CA LYS A 192 18.32 -36.44 -3.69
C LYS A 192 16.95 -36.29 -3.01
N SER A 193 16.40 -35.09 -2.98
CA SER A 193 15.04 -34.84 -2.46
C SER A 193 14.15 -34.25 -3.54
N GLU A 194 13.07 -34.97 -3.84
CA GLU A 194 12.01 -34.54 -4.75
C GLU A 194 11.05 -33.62 -3.97
N ASN A 195 10.79 -32.40 -4.47
CA ASN A 195 9.44 -31.82 -4.57
C ASN A 195 9.46 -30.39 -5.15
N ASP A 196 8.56 -30.14 -6.10
CA ASP A 196 8.38 -28.84 -6.75
C ASP A 196 7.67 -27.84 -5.84
N ALA A 197 8.41 -26.90 -5.23
CA ALA A 197 7.83 -25.74 -4.54
C ALA A 197 8.77 -24.53 -4.49
N ALA A 198 9.16 -23.99 -5.64
CA ALA A 198 9.76 -22.66 -5.71
C ALA A 198 8.66 -21.60 -5.98
N MET A 199 8.42 -20.70 -5.02
CA MET A 199 8.40 -19.25 -5.25
C MET A 199 8.18 -18.47 -3.94
N THR A 200 9.04 -17.46 -3.74
CA THR A 200 9.13 -16.46 -2.64
C THR A 200 9.85 -16.86 -1.35
N GLY A 201 11.16 -16.60 -1.31
CA GLY A 201 11.90 -16.15 -0.11
C GLY A 201 11.67 -16.91 1.21
N GLY A 202 11.46 -18.23 1.15
CA GLY A 202 11.10 -19.03 2.32
C GLY A 202 12.19 -18.97 3.39
N ALA A 203 11.83 -18.45 4.57
CA ALA A 203 12.71 -18.24 5.72
C ALA A 203 13.06 -19.55 6.46
N PHE A 204 13.54 -20.57 5.73
CA PHE A 204 13.82 -21.91 6.26
C PHE A 204 15.09 -22.00 7.12
N ASP A 205 15.99 -21.01 7.07
CA ASP A 205 17.28 -21.02 7.78
C ASP A 205 17.56 -19.72 8.60
N PHE A 206 16.51 -19.03 9.04
CA PHE A 206 16.71 -17.91 9.97
C PHE A 206 16.92 -18.42 11.39
N THR A 207 18.18 -18.41 11.83
CA THR A 207 18.54 -18.81 13.20
C THR A 207 18.08 -17.81 14.27
N ARG A 208 17.81 -16.55 13.91
CA ARG A 208 16.98 -15.58 14.64
C ARG A 208 16.30 -14.62 13.65
N ALA A 209 14.97 -14.59 13.58
CA ALA A 209 14.21 -13.65 12.75
C ALA A 209 13.70 -12.43 13.53
N THR A 210 13.12 -12.66 14.71
CA THR A 210 12.50 -11.65 15.58
C THR A 210 12.65 -12.04 17.05
N THR A 211 12.09 -11.25 17.99
CA THR A 211 12.07 -11.61 19.42
C THR A 211 11.10 -12.76 19.67
N SER A 212 11.55 -13.81 20.35
CA SER A 212 10.70 -14.94 20.78
C SER A 212 9.55 -14.47 21.68
N LEU A 213 8.32 -14.89 21.36
CA LEU A 213 7.13 -14.63 22.18
C LEU A 213 6.87 -15.71 23.25
N THR A 214 7.70 -16.75 23.31
CA THR A 214 7.56 -17.91 24.22
C THR A 214 8.60 -17.91 25.35
N ASP A 215 9.19 -16.76 25.67
CA ASP A 215 10.29 -16.61 26.64
C ASP A 215 11.49 -17.54 26.34
N ASN A 216 11.81 -17.73 25.06
CA ASN A 216 12.80 -18.69 24.52
C ASN A 216 12.48 -20.18 24.74
N LYS A 217 11.26 -20.55 25.17
CA LYS A 217 10.81 -21.95 25.15
C LYS A 217 10.56 -22.38 23.70
N SER A 218 11.14 -23.51 23.30
CA SER A 218 10.85 -24.10 21.99
C SER A 218 9.39 -24.57 21.94
N ILE A 219 8.71 -24.27 20.84
CA ILE A 219 7.42 -24.88 20.49
C ILE A 219 7.68 -26.17 19.69
N ALA A 220 6.73 -27.12 19.72
CA ALA A 220 6.94 -28.47 19.15
C ALA A 220 7.14 -28.44 17.61
N SER A 221 6.32 -27.65 16.92
CA SER A 221 6.37 -27.41 15.48
C SER A 221 6.12 -25.94 15.14
N SER A 222 6.37 -25.58 13.89
CA SER A 222 6.05 -24.23 13.39
C SER A 222 4.54 -24.01 13.39
N LYS A 223 4.08 -22.83 13.79
CA LYS A 223 2.66 -22.49 13.88
C LYS A 223 2.26 -21.41 12.90
N LYS A 224 1.11 -21.56 12.25
CA LYS A 224 0.43 -20.53 11.47
C LYS A 224 -0.78 -20.03 12.24
N VAL A 225 -0.75 -18.76 12.65
CA VAL A 225 -1.82 -18.14 13.43
C VAL A 225 -2.55 -17.10 12.57
N THR A 226 -3.85 -17.33 12.37
CA THR A 226 -4.76 -16.46 11.63
C THR A 226 -5.58 -15.64 12.62
N LEU A 227 -5.37 -14.32 12.61
CA LEU A 227 -6.04 -13.36 13.50
C LEU A 227 -7.18 -12.68 12.75
N VAL A 228 -8.36 -12.62 13.36
CA VAL A 228 -9.57 -11.98 12.81
C VAL A 228 -10.16 -11.01 13.84
N ARG A 229 -10.51 -9.80 13.41
CA ARG A 229 -11.29 -8.88 14.25
C ARG A 229 -12.78 -9.21 14.16
N HIS A 230 -13.51 -9.12 15.26
CA HIS A 230 -14.97 -9.30 15.29
C HIS A 230 -15.72 -8.47 14.22
N GLY A 231 -16.88 -8.96 13.79
CA GLY A 231 -17.78 -8.26 12.86
C GLY A 231 -18.30 -6.93 13.40
N LEU A 232 -18.95 -6.13 12.56
CA LEU A 232 -19.55 -4.85 12.94
C LEU A 232 -20.52 -5.02 14.12
N SER A 233 -20.49 -4.08 15.06
CA SER A 233 -21.28 -4.13 16.29
C SER A 233 -22.13 -2.89 16.44
N SER A 234 -23.20 -2.96 17.23
CA SER A 234 -24.10 -1.83 17.50
C SER A 234 -23.32 -0.58 17.94
N TRP A 235 -22.36 -0.75 18.84
CA TRP A 235 -21.49 0.32 19.31
C TRP A 235 -20.41 0.75 18.29
N ASN A 236 -20.13 -0.02 17.23
CA ASN A 236 -19.37 0.51 16.09
C ASN A 236 -20.22 1.47 15.26
N GLU A 237 -21.46 1.10 14.92
CA GLU A 237 -22.38 1.95 14.15
C GLU A 237 -22.74 3.23 14.91
N GLU A 238 -23.09 3.12 16.19
CA GLU A 238 -23.36 4.26 17.06
C GLU A 238 -22.12 5.12 17.39
N SER A 239 -20.94 4.74 16.90
CA SER A 239 -19.66 5.41 17.18
C SER A 239 -19.41 5.60 18.68
N ARG A 240 -19.59 4.54 19.47
CA ARG A 240 -19.31 4.49 20.91
C ARG A 240 -17.93 3.90 21.20
N VAL A 241 -17.34 4.31 22.32
CA VAL A 241 -16.15 3.67 22.90
C VAL A 241 -16.60 2.34 23.51
N GLN A 242 -15.97 1.22 23.11
CA GLN A 242 -16.45 -0.11 23.50
C GLN A 242 -15.76 -0.69 24.72
N GLY A 243 -14.43 -0.70 24.71
CA GLY A 243 -13.64 -1.40 25.70
C GLY A 243 -14.11 -2.84 25.93
N SER A 244 -14.09 -3.26 27.19
CA SER A 244 -14.35 -4.63 27.64
C SER A 244 -15.84 -5.01 27.77
N SER A 245 -16.76 -4.04 27.70
CA SER A 245 -18.20 -4.24 27.88
C SER A 245 -18.82 -5.30 26.95
N ASN A 246 -19.72 -6.10 27.53
CA ASN A 246 -20.55 -7.11 26.86
C ASN A 246 -21.85 -6.56 26.26
N GLN A 247 -22.18 -5.27 26.44
CA GLN A 247 -23.41 -4.67 25.89
C GLN A 247 -23.35 -4.46 24.37
N SER A 248 -22.15 -4.45 23.78
CA SER A 248 -21.94 -4.36 22.34
C SER A 248 -22.05 -5.73 21.68
N VAL A 249 -23.10 -5.89 20.87
CA VAL A 249 -23.45 -7.10 20.11
C VAL A 249 -23.25 -6.89 18.60
N LEU A 250 -23.19 -7.96 17.81
CA LEU A 250 -23.12 -7.84 16.34
C LEU A 250 -24.40 -7.22 15.78
N THR A 251 -24.26 -6.43 14.71
CA THR A 251 -25.40 -6.05 13.86
C THR A 251 -25.61 -7.09 12.75
N GLU A 252 -26.72 -7.00 12.01
CA GLU A 252 -26.98 -7.87 10.85
C GLU A 252 -25.82 -7.83 9.84
N THR A 253 -25.32 -6.62 9.59
CA THR A 253 -24.08 -6.35 8.87
C THR A 253 -22.87 -7.09 9.47
N GLY A 254 -22.70 -7.06 10.79
CA GLY A 254 -21.63 -7.80 11.48
C GLY A 254 -21.73 -9.32 11.36
N VAL A 255 -22.95 -9.86 11.33
CA VAL A 255 -23.22 -11.28 11.06
C VAL A 255 -22.83 -11.62 9.61
N MET A 256 -23.20 -10.78 8.64
CA MET A 256 -22.80 -10.93 7.24
C MET A 256 -21.28 -10.86 7.04
N GLN A 257 -20.58 -9.98 7.76
CA GLN A 257 -19.11 -9.95 7.77
C GLN A 257 -18.51 -11.25 8.33
N ALA A 258 -19.04 -11.79 9.43
CA ALA A 258 -18.58 -13.05 10.00
C ALA A 258 -18.78 -14.23 9.03
N GLU A 259 -19.93 -14.30 8.34
CA GLU A 259 -20.20 -15.31 7.31
C GLU A 259 -19.28 -15.17 6.08
N ARG A 260 -18.88 -13.95 5.70
CA ARG A 260 -17.84 -13.74 4.67
C ARG A 260 -16.47 -14.20 5.13
N CYS A 261 -16.08 -13.96 6.39
CA CYS A 261 -14.86 -14.52 6.96
C CYS A 261 -14.87 -16.05 6.93
N ARG A 262 -15.99 -16.69 7.33
CA ARG A 262 -16.18 -18.14 7.26
C ARG A 262 -15.89 -18.70 5.86
N LYS A 263 -16.51 -18.09 4.84
CA LYS A 263 -16.30 -18.44 3.42
C LYS A 263 -14.85 -18.22 2.96
N ALA A 264 -14.22 -17.13 3.39
CA ALA A 264 -12.84 -16.80 3.02
C ALA A 264 -11.79 -17.79 3.56
N ILE A 265 -12.07 -18.42 4.70
CA ILE A 265 -11.17 -19.40 5.35
C ILE A 265 -11.72 -20.84 5.28
N ALA A 266 -12.73 -21.11 4.45
CA ALA A 266 -13.37 -22.41 4.37
C ALA A 266 -12.40 -23.53 3.97
N ASN A 267 -11.48 -23.24 3.04
CA ASN A 267 -10.46 -24.17 2.56
C ASN A 267 -9.13 -24.07 3.34
N MET A 268 -9.18 -23.61 4.60
CA MET A 268 -8.04 -23.62 5.51
C MET A 268 -8.33 -24.61 6.63
N ASP A 269 -7.40 -25.52 6.87
CA ASP A 269 -7.45 -26.41 8.03
C ASP A 269 -7.00 -25.65 9.28
N PHE A 270 -7.62 -25.96 10.42
CA PHE A 270 -7.32 -25.34 11.71
C PHE A 270 -7.51 -26.39 12.81
N ASP A 271 -6.46 -26.68 13.58
CA ASP A 271 -6.52 -27.59 14.71
C ASP A 271 -7.36 -27.05 15.88
N GLN A 272 -7.49 -25.72 15.95
CA GLN A 272 -8.18 -25.04 17.05
C GLN A 272 -8.58 -23.59 16.72
N CYS A 273 -9.65 -23.14 17.34
CA CYS A 273 -10.06 -21.73 17.37
C CYS A 273 -10.01 -21.16 18.78
N TYR A 274 -9.42 -19.98 18.93
CA TYR A 274 -9.50 -19.17 20.12
C TYR A 274 -10.36 -17.93 19.90
N SER A 275 -11.11 -17.51 20.91
CA SER A 275 -11.87 -16.26 20.84
C SER A 275 -11.84 -15.51 22.17
N SER A 276 -11.98 -14.20 22.10
CA SER A 276 -12.44 -13.43 23.26
C SER A 276 -13.85 -13.89 23.68
N PRO A 277 -14.14 -14.04 24.98
CA PRO A 277 -15.49 -14.36 25.47
C PRO A 277 -16.47 -13.18 25.36
N ILE A 278 -16.01 -11.97 25.00
CA ILE A 278 -16.87 -10.80 24.88
C ILE A 278 -17.86 -10.97 23.72
N SER A 279 -19.15 -10.72 23.98
CA SER A 279 -20.30 -11.09 23.13
C SER A 279 -20.07 -10.94 21.61
N ARG A 280 -19.71 -9.75 21.11
CA ARG A 280 -19.44 -9.52 19.67
C ARG A 280 -18.35 -10.41 19.06
N ALA A 281 -17.28 -10.71 19.80
CA ALA A 281 -16.20 -11.58 19.33
C ALA A 281 -16.61 -13.05 19.42
N LYS A 282 -17.24 -13.44 20.55
CA LYS A 282 -17.84 -14.76 20.73
C LYS A 282 -18.81 -15.12 19.59
N SER A 283 -19.79 -14.26 19.31
CA SER A 283 -20.74 -14.49 18.21
C SER A 283 -20.07 -14.52 16.83
N THR A 284 -19.00 -13.72 16.61
CA THR A 284 -18.22 -13.80 15.37
C THR A 284 -17.52 -15.15 15.24
N ALA A 285 -16.93 -15.66 16.34
CA ALA A 285 -16.27 -16.96 16.36
C ALA A 285 -17.25 -18.11 16.15
N GLU A 286 -18.39 -18.09 16.84
CA GLU A 286 -19.46 -19.11 16.69
C GLU A 286 -19.96 -19.20 15.24
N ILE A 287 -20.13 -18.06 14.55
CA ILE A 287 -20.47 -18.05 13.11
C ILE A 287 -19.31 -18.61 12.27
N ILE A 288 -18.08 -18.11 12.43
CA ILE A 288 -16.93 -18.52 11.62
C ILE A 288 -16.56 -20.00 11.82
N TRP A 289 -16.83 -20.55 13.00
CA TRP A 289 -16.51 -21.93 13.36
C TRP A 289 -17.64 -22.93 13.09
N GLN A 290 -18.79 -22.45 12.59
CA GLN A 290 -19.93 -23.31 12.30
C GLN A 290 -19.58 -24.38 11.24
N GLY A 291 -19.72 -25.65 11.62
CA GLY A 291 -19.44 -26.81 10.77
C GLY A 291 -18.03 -27.40 10.92
N ARG A 292 -17.24 -26.94 11.90
CA ARG A 292 -15.96 -27.53 12.30
C ARG A 292 -16.13 -28.36 13.57
N GLU A 293 -15.39 -29.46 13.69
CA GLU A 293 -15.44 -30.37 14.84
C GLU A 293 -14.37 -30.06 15.88
N GLU A 294 -13.33 -29.33 15.47
CA GLU A 294 -12.19 -28.93 16.28
C GLU A 294 -12.58 -27.92 17.38
N PRO A 295 -11.79 -27.76 18.47
CA PRO A 295 -12.26 -27.01 19.63
C PRO A 295 -12.33 -25.49 19.39
N LEU A 296 -13.45 -24.87 19.77
CA LEU A 296 -13.57 -23.43 20.01
C LEU A 296 -13.38 -23.13 21.50
N VAL A 297 -12.30 -22.43 21.85
CA VAL A 297 -11.92 -22.10 23.23
C VAL A 297 -11.94 -20.60 23.46
N PHE A 298 -12.51 -20.17 24.59
CA PHE A 298 -12.54 -18.75 24.96
C PHE A 298 -11.37 -18.40 25.89
N LEU A 299 -10.55 -17.41 25.52
CA LEU A 299 -9.42 -16.94 26.32
C LEU A 299 -9.69 -15.54 26.88
N ASP A 300 -9.49 -15.38 28.18
CA ASP A 300 -9.64 -14.10 28.87
C ASP A 300 -8.56 -13.08 28.44
N SER A 301 -7.37 -13.55 28.06
CA SER A 301 -6.28 -12.74 27.51
C SER A 301 -6.58 -12.16 26.12
N LEU A 302 -7.65 -12.60 25.45
CA LEU A 302 -8.15 -12.02 24.20
C LEU A 302 -9.20 -10.92 24.41
N LYS A 303 -9.54 -10.54 25.66
CA LYS A 303 -10.47 -9.44 25.94
C LYS A 303 -9.92 -8.09 25.44
N GLU A 304 -10.83 -7.18 25.10
CA GLU A 304 -10.48 -5.79 24.76
C GLU A 304 -10.11 -5.00 26.02
N ALA A 305 -9.24 -3.99 25.87
CA ALA A 305 -8.84 -3.11 26.96
C ALA A 305 -10.04 -2.51 27.72
N HIS A 306 -10.00 -2.54 29.05
CA HIS A 306 -10.99 -1.88 29.90
C HIS A 306 -10.80 -0.36 29.89
N LEU A 307 -11.82 0.40 29.49
CA LEU A 307 -11.77 1.87 29.34
C LEU A 307 -12.65 2.60 30.37
N PHE A 308 -13.14 1.89 31.38
CA PHE A 308 -13.89 2.42 32.53
C PHE A 308 -15.06 3.32 32.10
N PHE A 309 -15.15 4.54 32.64
CA PHE A 309 -16.25 5.46 32.42
C PHE A 309 -16.43 5.87 30.95
N LEU A 310 -15.44 5.66 30.07
CA LEU A 310 -15.59 5.92 28.65
C LEU A 310 -16.44 4.85 27.95
N GLU A 311 -16.51 3.62 28.47
CA GLU A 311 -17.26 2.53 27.83
C GLU A 311 -18.75 2.88 27.70
N GLY A 312 -19.31 2.66 26.50
CA GLY A 312 -20.68 3.02 26.16
C GLY A 312 -20.91 4.50 25.84
N MET A 313 -19.97 5.42 26.09
CA MET A 313 -20.11 6.81 25.64
C MET A 313 -19.93 6.93 24.13
N LYS A 314 -20.74 7.78 23.48
CA LYS A 314 -20.45 8.20 22.10
C LYS A 314 -19.13 8.99 22.08
N ASN A 315 -18.38 8.91 20.99
CA ASN A 315 -17.11 9.64 20.88
C ASN A 315 -17.31 11.17 21.03
N GLU A 316 -18.46 11.71 20.62
CA GLU A 316 -18.81 13.13 20.79
C GLU A 316 -19.06 13.49 22.26
N ASP A 317 -19.86 12.68 22.98
CA ASP A 317 -20.08 12.82 24.43
C ASP A 317 -18.77 12.73 25.21
N ALA A 318 -17.92 11.75 24.89
CA ALA A 318 -16.62 11.57 25.54
C ALA A 318 -15.70 12.78 25.30
N LYS A 319 -15.66 13.32 24.07
CA LYS A 319 -14.91 14.53 23.72
C LYS A 319 -15.42 15.77 24.46
N GLN A 320 -16.74 15.88 24.69
CA GLN A 320 -17.33 17.03 25.39
C GLN A 320 -17.13 16.96 26.91
N ARG A 321 -17.34 15.78 27.51
CA ARG A 321 -17.34 15.59 28.97
C ARG A 321 -15.93 15.39 29.54
N TYR A 322 -15.04 14.75 28.79
CA TYR A 322 -13.69 14.40 29.20
C TYR A 322 -12.68 14.80 28.11
N PRO A 323 -12.57 16.09 27.74
CA PRO A 323 -11.81 16.52 26.57
C PRO A 323 -10.33 16.17 26.66
N LYS A 324 -9.73 16.20 27.87
CA LYS A 324 -8.31 15.88 28.07
C LYS A 324 -8.08 14.37 27.88
N GLU A 325 -8.84 13.56 28.59
CA GLU A 325 -8.80 12.10 28.58
C GLU A 325 -9.08 11.56 27.17
N TYR A 326 -10.10 12.10 26.50
CA TYR A 326 -10.41 11.79 25.11
C TYR A 326 -9.25 12.18 24.18
N THR A 327 -8.68 13.37 24.31
CA THR A 327 -7.55 13.80 23.46
C THR A 327 -6.33 12.91 23.67
N THR A 328 -5.94 12.61 24.92
CA THR A 328 -4.86 11.67 25.22
C THR A 328 -5.16 10.28 24.65
N TRP A 329 -6.37 9.73 24.85
CA TRP A 329 -6.77 8.46 24.22
C TRP A 329 -6.69 8.50 22.68
N ARG A 330 -6.99 9.65 22.04
CA ARG A 330 -6.99 9.83 20.58
C ARG A 330 -5.63 10.12 19.97
N GLU A 331 -4.69 10.70 20.70
CA GLU A 331 -3.43 11.23 20.16
C GLU A 331 -2.20 10.58 20.81
N ASP A 332 -2.23 10.35 22.13
CA ASP A 332 -1.17 9.71 22.90
C ASP A 332 -1.71 8.52 23.74
N PRO A 333 -2.21 7.46 23.08
CA PRO A 333 -2.89 6.35 23.74
C PRO A 333 -1.98 5.55 24.68
N ALA A 334 -0.65 5.58 24.49
CA ALA A 334 0.31 4.90 25.34
C ALA A 334 0.51 5.60 26.71
N ASN A 335 0.18 6.88 26.80
CA ASN A 335 0.19 7.67 28.04
C ASN A 335 -1.22 8.00 28.56
N PHE A 336 -2.26 7.42 27.94
CA PHE A 336 -3.61 7.48 28.49
C PHE A 336 -3.67 6.76 29.84
N TYR A 337 -3.92 7.52 30.90
CA TYR A 337 -3.97 7.05 32.28
C TYR A 337 -5.37 7.23 32.85
N VAL A 338 -5.94 6.15 33.40
CA VAL A 338 -7.29 6.12 33.96
C VAL A 338 -7.37 5.10 35.09
N ASN A 339 -8.06 5.44 36.18
CA ASN A 339 -8.32 4.57 37.33
C ASN A 339 -7.09 3.80 37.87
N GLY A 340 -5.92 4.43 37.87
CA GLY A 340 -4.66 3.84 38.37
C GLY A 340 -3.81 3.10 37.33
N ILE A 341 -4.31 2.91 36.10
CA ILE A 341 -3.65 2.09 35.07
C ILE A 341 -3.42 2.85 33.76
N TYR A 342 -2.54 2.30 32.92
CA TYR A 342 -2.33 2.71 31.53
C TYR A 342 -2.87 1.62 30.59
N PRO A 343 -4.14 1.66 30.15
CA PRO A 343 -4.80 0.52 29.51
C PRO A 343 -4.04 -0.05 28.30
N VAL A 344 -3.39 0.81 27.51
CA VAL A 344 -2.61 0.39 26.33
C VAL A 344 -1.28 -0.26 26.69
N ARG A 345 -0.62 0.17 27.78
CA ARG A 345 0.62 -0.46 28.24
C ARG A 345 0.35 -1.83 28.85
N GLU A 346 -0.75 -1.95 29.60
CA GLU A 346 -1.23 -3.21 30.15
C GLU A 346 -1.57 -4.21 29.04
N LEU A 347 -2.22 -3.76 27.97
CA LEU A 347 -2.58 -4.56 26.79
C LEU A 347 -1.37 -5.20 26.10
N TRP A 348 -0.18 -4.59 26.18
CA TRP A 348 1.07 -5.20 25.69
C TRP A 348 1.52 -6.38 26.57
N GLY A 349 1.23 -6.35 27.87
CA GLY A 349 1.37 -7.49 28.77
C GLY A 349 0.38 -8.58 28.41
N THR A 350 -0.91 -8.25 28.34
CA THR A 350 -1.98 -9.18 27.98
C THR A 350 -1.74 -9.88 26.64
N ALA A 351 -1.29 -9.14 25.62
CA ALA A 351 -0.95 -9.70 24.31
C ALA A 351 0.22 -10.69 24.35
N ARG A 352 1.23 -10.49 25.21
CA ARG A 352 2.33 -11.46 25.38
C ARG A 352 1.85 -12.75 26.03
N GLU A 353 0.98 -12.66 27.05
CA GLU A 353 0.43 -13.86 27.68
C GLU A 353 -0.52 -14.61 26.74
N ALA A 354 -1.37 -13.91 25.98
CA ALA A 354 -2.18 -14.51 24.92
C ALA A 354 -1.32 -15.25 23.86
N TRP A 355 -0.18 -14.67 23.44
CA TRP A 355 0.75 -15.35 22.54
C TRP A 355 1.33 -16.62 23.17
N LYS A 356 1.69 -16.62 24.46
CA LYS A 356 2.17 -17.82 25.15
C LYS A 356 1.11 -18.91 25.20
N GLU A 357 -0.13 -18.59 25.55
CA GLU A 357 -1.27 -19.53 25.56
C GLU A 357 -1.47 -20.19 24.18
N ILE A 358 -1.48 -19.38 23.11
CA ILE A 358 -1.70 -19.83 21.73
C ILE A 358 -0.51 -20.66 21.19
N LEU A 359 0.72 -20.25 21.49
CA LEU A 359 1.94 -20.85 20.91
C LEU A 359 2.43 -22.08 21.68
N LEU A 360 2.11 -22.22 22.98
CA LEU A 360 2.53 -23.37 23.79
C LEU A 360 1.52 -24.53 23.79
N THR A 361 0.27 -24.29 23.37
CA THR A 361 -0.73 -25.36 23.16
C THR A 361 -0.42 -26.15 21.87
N PRO A 362 -0.76 -27.44 21.73
CA PRO A 362 -0.59 -28.21 20.48
C PRO A 362 -1.30 -27.62 19.25
N GLY A 363 -1.15 -28.29 18.10
CA GLY A 363 -1.70 -27.85 16.79
C GLY A 363 -0.76 -26.91 16.03
N GLU A 364 -0.85 -26.91 14.70
CA GLU A 364 0.00 -26.12 13.80
C GLU A 364 -0.76 -24.92 13.22
N HIS A 365 -2.05 -25.08 12.95
CA HIS A 365 -2.91 -24.08 12.32
C HIS A 365 -3.97 -23.58 13.30
N VAL A 366 -3.88 -22.31 13.69
CA VAL A 366 -4.73 -21.73 14.73
C VAL A 366 -5.51 -20.53 14.21
N LEU A 367 -6.80 -20.47 14.52
CA LEU A 367 -7.66 -19.31 14.30
C LEU A 367 -7.84 -18.52 15.61
N VAL A 368 -7.87 -17.19 15.54
CA VAL A 368 -8.04 -16.31 16.72
C VAL A 368 -9.02 -15.16 16.39
N ILE A 369 -10.12 -15.05 17.12
CA ILE A 369 -11.12 -13.96 16.95
C ILE A 369 -11.09 -13.01 18.14
N THR A 370 -10.85 -11.72 17.89
CA THR A 370 -10.70 -10.72 18.97
C THR A 370 -11.05 -9.28 18.54
N HIS A 371 -10.58 -8.26 19.27
CA HIS A 371 -10.98 -6.85 19.17
C HIS A 371 -9.87 -5.92 18.68
N LYS A 372 -10.20 -4.66 18.40
CA LYS A 372 -9.30 -3.72 17.72
C LYS A 372 -8.01 -3.46 18.49
N SER A 373 -8.11 -3.21 19.79
CA SER A 373 -6.97 -2.73 20.58
C SER A 373 -6.05 -3.89 20.92
N ILE A 374 -6.59 -5.01 21.42
CA ILE A 374 -5.81 -6.23 21.68
C ILE A 374 -5.21 -6.83 20.40
N LEU A 375 -5.91 -6.80 19.25
CA LEU A 375 -5.32 -7.24 17.97
C LEU A 375 -4.13 -6.38 17.55
N ARG A 376 -4.19 -5.05 17.75
CA ARG A 376 -3.04 -4.17 17.55
C ARG A 376 -1.88 -4.51 18.48
N ALA A 377 -2.16 -4.80 19.75
CA ALA A 377 -1.13 -5.22 20.71
C ALA A 377 -0.51 -6.59 20.34
N LEU A 378 -1.30 -7.57 19.89
CA LEU A 378 -0.81 -8.86 19.37
C LEU A 378 0.11 -8.67 18.16
N ILE A 379 -0.33 -7.90 17.16
CA ILE A 379 0.46 -7.62 15.94
C ILE A 379 1.75 -6.86 16.30
N CYS A 380 1.67 -5.82 17.13
CA CYS A 380 2.85 -5.05 17.52
C CYS A 380 3.84 -5.86 18.35
N THR A 381 3.39 -6.65 19.33
CA THR A 381 4.28 -7.49 20.15
C THR A 381 4.98 -8.56 19.32
N ALA A 382 4.26 -9.21 18.38
CA ALA A 382 4.86 -10.16 17.44
C ALA A 382 5.92 -9.53 16.51
N LEU A 383 5.79 -8.24 16.20
CA LEU A 383 6.76 -7.48 15.40
C LEU A 383 7.84 -6.77 16.24
N GLY A 384 7.88 -6.99 17.56
CA GLY A 384 8.84 -6.33 18.47
C GLY A 384 8.61 -4.82 18.66
N LEU A 385 7.41 -4.32 18.37
CA LEU A 385 7.04 -2.90 18.45
C LEU A 385 6.43 -2.56 19.82
N GLY A 386 6.74 -1.37 20.35
CA GLY A 386 6.25 -0.88 21.64
C GLY A 386 4.85 -0.23 21.58
N PRO A 387 4.28 0.14 22.74
CA PRO A 387 2.93 0.71 22.86
C PRO A 387 2.75 2.04 22.11
N GLU A 388 3.83 2.78 21.85
CA GLU A 388 3.84 3.98 21.00
C GLU A 388 3.36 3.70 19.56
N ARG A 389 3.45 2.45 19.09
CA ARG A 389 2.98 2.03 17.76
C ARG A 389 1.51 1.62 17.72
N PHE A 390 0.74 1.73 18.82
CA PHE A 390 -0.68 1.35 18.89
C PHE A 390 -1.58 1.91 17.77
N ARG A 391 -1.28 3.12 17.26
CA ARG A 391 -2.03 3.75 16.16
C ARG A 391 -1.42 3.54 14.77
N ALA A 392 -0.26 2.90 14.66
CA ALA A 392 0.46 2.73 13.39
C ALA A 392 -0.13 1.65 12.47
N ILE A 393 -1.08 0.85 12.96
CA ILE A 393 -1.68 -0.28 12.24
C ILE A 393 -3.20 -0.14 12.29
N ASP A 394 -3.89 -0.24 11.15
CA ASP A 394 -5.34 -0.33 11.13
C ASP A 394 -5.83 -1.78 11.02
N VAL A 395 -6.99 -2.03 11.63
CA VAL A 395 -7.67 -3.34 11.62
C VAL A 395 -9.17 -3.13 11.46
N ASN A 396 -9.72 -3.58 10.33
CA ASN A 396 -11.13 -3.50 9.98
C ASN A 396 -11.94 -4.59 10.67
N ASN A 397 -13.26 -4.40 10.82
CA ASN A 397 -14.13 -5.48 11.30
C ASN A 397 -14.09 -6.64 10.27
N GLY A 398 -13.92 -7.88 10.75
CA GLY A 398 -13.65 -9.05 9.90
C GLY A 398 -12.35 -8.98 9.07
N GLY A 399 -11.45 -8.03 9.35
CA GLY A 399 -10.12 -8.00 8.72
C GLY A 399 -9.26 -9.15 9.22
N ILE A 400 -8.54 -9.81 8.30
CA ILE A 400 -7.74 -11.03 8.55
C ILE A 400 -6.25 -10.69 8.48
N SER A 401 -5.46 -11.10 9.48
CA SER A 401 -4.00 -11.03 9.46
C SER A 401 -3.41 -12.41 9.74
N VAL A 402 -2.29 -12.77 9.11
CA VAL A 402 -1.69 -14.10 9.24
C VAL A 402 -0.22 -13.96 9.65
N PHE A 403 0.17 -14.74 10.66
CA PHE A 403 1.55 -14.89 11.10
C PHE A 403 1.99 -16.35 10.98
N ASN A 404 3.24 -16.56 10.60
CA ASN A 404 3.95 -17.83 10.74
C ASN A 404 4.97 -17.70 11.87
N PHE A 405 5.14 -18.75 12.65
CA PHE A 405 6.04 -18.84 13.80
C PHE A 405 6.99 -20.01 13.61
N ASN A 406 8.29 -19.77 13.80
CA ASN A 406 9.27 -20.85 13.81
C ASN A 406 9.27 -21.59 15.17
N LYS A 407 10.01 -22.70 15.26
CA LYS A 407 10.10 -23.52 16.50
C LYS A 407 10.63 -22.75 17.73
N LYS A 408 11.20 -21.55 17.58
CA LYS A 408 11.69 -20.69 18.66
C LYS A 408 10.64 -19.67 19.15
N GLY A 409 9.43 -19.68 18.58
CA GLY A 409 8.38 -18.71 18.88
C GLY A 409 8.65 -17.31 18.29
N GLU A 410 9.52 -17.22 17.29
CA GLU A 410 9.79 -15.98 16.55
C GLU A 410 8.76 -15.82 15.44
N ALA A 411 8.17 -14.64 15.31
CA ALA A 411 7.07 -14.36 14.39
C ALA A 411 7.54 -13.77 13.05
N MET A 412 6.87 -14.18 11.97
CA MET A 412 6.93 -13.57 10.64
C MET A 412 5.52 -13.22 10.16
N ILE A 413 5.26 -11.96 9.81
CA ILE A 413 3.96 -11.56 9.25
C ILE A 413 3.85 -11.99 7.78
N GLN A 414 2.80 -12.75 7.46
CA GLN A 414 2.48 -13.18 6.09
C GLN A 414 1.45 -12.25 5.44
N SER A 415 0.46 -11.76 6.21
CA SER A 415 -0.50 -10.78 5.73
C SER A 415 -1.03 -9.91 6.88
N LEU A 416 -1.45 -8.69 6.54
CA LEU A 416 -1.94 -7.69 7.49
C LEU A 416 -3.27 -7.12 7.01
N ASN A 417 -4.31 -7.25 7.84
CA ASN A 417 -5.62 -6.62 7.65
C ASN A 417 -6.22 -6.81 6.23
N MET A 418 -6.14 -8.03 5.70
CA MET A 418 -6.82 -8.42 4.46
C MET A 418 -8.34 -8.27 4.62
N THR A 419 -8.96 -7.61 3.66
CA THR A 419 -10.42 -7.37 3.62
C THR A 419 -11.03 -7.71 2.24
N ALA A 420 -10.31 -8.40 1.36
CA ALA A 420 -10.76 -8.71 0.00
C ALA A 420 -12.10 -9.47 -0.03
N HIS A 421 -12.34 -10.33 0.96
CA HIS A 421 -13.58 -11.08 1.17
C HIS A 421 -14.78 -10.23 1.63
N MET A 422 -14.58 -8.94 1.95
CA MET A 422 -15.65 -7.99 2.25
C MET A 422 -16.18 -7.26 1.00
N TYR A 423 -15.57 -7.49 -0.16
CA TYR A 423 -16.03 -6.92 -1.43
C TYR A 423 -16.90 -7.93 -2.19
N SER A 424 -18.02 -7.45 -2.75
CA SER A 424 -18.71 -8.09 -3.88
C SER A 424 -18.82 -7.07 -5.00
N ASP A 425 -18.56 -7.48 -6.24
CA ASP A 425 -18.77 -6.63 -7.42
C ASP A 425 -18.07 -5.25 -7.33
N HIS A 426 -16.88 -5.24 -6.72
CA HIS A 426 -16.06 -4.07 -6.38
C HIS A 426 -16.64 -3.08 -5.37
N ILE A 427 -17.79 -3.38 -4.75
CA ILE A 427 -18.38 -2.61 -3.65
C ILE A 427 -17.88 -3.17 -2.33
N TYR A 428 -17.33 -2.33 -1.45
CA TYR A 428 -17.08 -2.72 -0.06
C TYR A 428 -18.44 -2.85 0.63
N LEU A 429 -18.87 -4.07 0.88
CA LEU A 429 -20.09 -4.34 1.60
C LEU A 429 -19.77 -4.19 3.09
N TYR A 430 -19.98 -2.96 3.59
CA TYR A 430 -19.94 -2.65 5.01
C TYR A 430 -20.64 -3.72 5.83
#